data_AF-A0A7C3Q3U9-F1
#
_entry.id   AF-A0A7C3Q3U9-F1
#
_cell.length_a   1.000
_cell.length_b   1.000
_cell.length_c   1.000
_cell.angle_alpha   90.00
_cell.angle_beta   90.00
_cell.angle_gamma   90.00
#
_symmetry.space_group_name_H-M   'P 1'
#
loop_
_entity.id
_entity.type
_entity.pdbx_description
1 polymer ?
#
loop_
_entity_poly.entity_id
_entity_poly.type
_entity_poly.pdbx_seq_one_letter_code
_entity_poly.pdbx_strand_id
1 'polypeptide(L)' 'MTMAKKIIITGANGFIGSNLASFFSARGWSVVGLVRTIPKQTLPGIMYVKYDLLQEPDQGAFG' A
#
# COMPACT_ATOMS: atom_id res chain seq x y z
N MET A 1 22.20 -4.42 8.88
CA MET A 1 21.15 -3.70 8.12
C MET A 1 19.90 -3.69 8.98
N THR A 2 19.34 -2.53 9.31
CA THR A 2 18.05 -2.46 10.02
C THR A 2 16.93 -2.77 9.03
N MET A 3 15.97 -3.62 9.42
CA MET A 3 14.81 -3.92 8.58
C MET A 3 14.00 -2.64 8.34
N ALA A 4 13.67 -2.36 7.08
CA ALA A 4 12.77 -1.26 6.72
C ALA A 4 11.41 -1.50 7.37
N LYS A 5 10.85 -0.47 8.02
CA LYS A 5 9.52 -0.57 8.62
C LYS A 5 8.47 -0.78 7.52
N LYS A 6 7.51 -1.68 7.75
CA LYS A 6 6.41 -1.98 6.83
C LYS A 6 5.16 -1.18 7.22
N ILE A 7 4.44 -0.65 6.24
CA ILE A 7 3.13 -0.01 6.44
C ILE A 7 2.15 -0.47 5.35
N ILE A 8 0.91 -0.73 5.76
CA ILE A 8 -0.19 -1.08 4.88
C ILE A 8 -1.18 0.08 4.86
N ILE A 9 -1.54 0.55 3.67
CA ILE A 9 -2.42 1.70 3.45
C ILE A 9 -3.61 1.25 2.60
N THR A 10 -4.80 1.25 3.19
CA THR A 10 -6.04 1.05 2.43
C THR A 10 -6.42 2.30 1.65
N GLY A 11 -7.00 2.16 0.46
CA GLY A 11 -7.35 3.31 -0.38
C GLY A 11 -6.11 4.06 -0.90
N ALA A 12 -4.97 3.37 -1.04
CA ALA A 12 -3.68 3.95 -1.43
C ALA A 12 -3.65 4.59 -2.84
N ASN A 13 -4.69 4.38 -3.66
CA ASN A 13 -4.86 5.05 -4.95
C ASN A 13 -5.84 6.24 -4.91
N GLY A 14 -6.38 6.58 -3.73
CA GLY A 14 -7.21 7.77 -3.53
C GLY A 14 -6.37 9.03 -3.27
N PHE A 15 -7.04 10.18 -3.12
CA PHE A 15 -6.40 11.47 -2.91
C PHE A 15 -5.44 11.48 -1.70
N ILE A 16 -5.94 11.10 -0.52
CA ILE A 16 -5.13 11.08 0.72
C ILE A 16 -4.17 9.89 0.72
N GLY A 17 -4.65 8.70 0.35
CA GLY A 17 -3.87 7.47 0.40
C GLY A 17 -2.64 7.49 -0.48
N SER A 18 -2.72 8.09 -1.68
CA SER A 18 -1.58 8.22 -2.59
C SER A 18 -0.49 9.14 -2.04
N ASN A 19 -0.89 10.26 -1.42
CA ASN A 19 0.04 11.18 -0.76
C ASN A 19 0.72 10.53 0.45
N LEU A 20 -0.01 9.79 1.28
CA LEU A 20 0.56 9.03 2.40
C LEU A 20 1.54 7.95 1.91
N ALA A 21 1.15 7.19 0.89
CA ALA A 21 1.98 6.14 0.34
C ALA A 21 3.32 6.69 -0.19
N SER A 22 3.26 7.80 -0.94
CA SER A 22 4.45 8.51 -1.43
C SER A 22 5.30 9.03 -0.28
N PHE A 23 4.68 9.64 0.73
CA PHE A 23 5.36 10.20 1.91
C PHE A 23 6.17 9.15 2.69
N PHE A 24 5.61 7.96 2.91
CA PHE A 24 6.29 6.87 3.63
C PHE A 24 7.34 6.18 2.75
N SER A 25 7.04 5.94 1.47
CA SER A 25 7.99 5.38 0.50
C SER A 25 9.26 6.22 0.41
N ALA A 26 9.11 7.55 0.27
CA ALA A 26 10.23 8.51 0.25
C ALA A 26 11.08 8.52 1.54
N ARG A 27 10.58 7.95 2.63
CA ARG A 27 11.28 7.81 3.92
C ARG A 27 11.83 6.40 4.16
N GLY A 28 11.90 5.58 3.12
CA GLY A 28 12.47 4.23 3.17
C GLY A 28 11.58 3.19 3.83
N TRP A 29 10.27 3.46 3.96
CA TRP A 29 9.32 2.44 4.41
C TRP A 29 9.00 1.47 3.27
N SER A 30 8.75 0.21 3.61
CA SER A 30 8.10 -0.74 2.70
C SER A 30 6.60 -0.48 2.72
N VAL A 31 6.06 0.06 1.62
CA VAL A 31 4.66 0.47 1.54
C VAL A 31 3.86 -0.53 0.71
N VAL A 32 2.81 -1.07 1.32
CA VAL A 32 1.79 -1.90 0.65
C VAL A 32 0.48 -1.11 0.56
N GLY A 33 -0.04 -0.91 -0.65
CA GLY A 33 -1.27 -0.20 -0.91
C GLY A 33 -2.42 -1.16 -1.23
N LEU A 34 -3.39 -1.30 -0.33
CA LEU A 34 -4.60 -2.08 -0.56
C LEU A 34 -5.64 -1.25 -1.32
N VAL A 35 -6.05 -1.72 -2.50
CA VAL A 35 -6.97 -1.00 -3.40
C VAL A 35 -7.98 -1.94 -4.03
N ARG A 36 -9.18 -1.45 -4.33
CA ARG A 36 -10.19 -2.25 -5.05
C ARG A 36 -9.82 -2.47 -6.52
N THR A 37 -9.15 -1.50 -7.12
CA THR A 37 -8.68 -1.53 -8.51
C THR A 37 -7.25 -1.04 -8.55
N ILE A 38 -6.36 -1.82 -9.15
CA ILE A 38 -4.96 -1.42 -9.35
C ILE A 38 -4.95 -0.16 -10.25
N PRO A 39 -4.28 0.93 -9.86
CA PRO A 39 -4.21 2.13 -10.69
C PRO A 39 -3.43 1.84 -11.97
N LYS A 40 -3.82 2.47 -13.09
CA LYS A 40 -3.10 2.34 -14.37
C LYS A 40 -1.66 2.86 -14.29
N GLN A 41 -1.45 3.91 -13.51
CA GLN A 41 -0.15 4.47 -13.21
C GLN A 41 0.16 4.24 -11.73
N THR A 42 1.21 3.48 -11.47
CA THR A 42 1.68 3.19 -10.12
C THR A 42 2.68 4.23 -9.65
N LEU A 43 2.65 4.54 -8.36
CA LEU A 43 3.67 5.36 -7.73
C LEU A 43 4.93 4.53 -7.39
N PRO A 44 6.15 5.08 -7.53
CA PRO A 44 7.38 4.38 -7.20
C PRO A 44 7.46 3.95 -5.72
N GLY A 45 8.00 2.75 -5.49
CA GLY A 45 8.23 2.23 -4.14
C GLY A 45 6.97 1.80 -3.38
N ILE A 46 5.83 1.66 -4.08
CA ILE A 46 4.57 1.21 -3.50
C ILE A 46 4.13 -0.09 -4.19
N MET A 47 3.92 -1.14 -3.40
CA MET A 47 3.34 -2.38 -3.87
C MET A 47 1.82 -2.29 -3.77
N TYR A 48 1.12 -2.25 -4.91
CA TYR A 48 -0.34 -2.27 -4.90
C TYR A 48 -0.87 -3.70 -4.90
N VAL A 49 -1.79 -3.99 -3.98
CA VAL A 49 -2.47 -5.27 -3.87
C VAL A 49 -3.97 -5.02 -4.06
N LYS A 50 -4.58 -5.80 -4.96
CA LYS A 50 -6.03 -5.77 -5.12
C LYS A 50 -6.65 -6.42 -3.89
N TYR A 51 -7.43 -5.67 -3.13
CA TYR A 51 -8.01 -6.14 -1.89
C TYR A 51 -9.39 -5.53 -1.68
N ASP A 52 -10.33 -6.36 -1.26
CA ASP A 52 -11.69 -5.95 -0.91
C ASP A 52 -11.88 -6.07 0.62
N LEU A 53 -12.03 -4.92 1.29
CA LEU A 53 -12.18 -4.87 2.74
C LEU A 53 -13.50 -5.48 3.24
N LEU A 54 -14.45 -5.73 2.33
CA LEU A 54 -15.74 -6.32 2.66
C LEU A 54 -15.74 -7.85 2.62
N GLN A 55 -14.64 -8.46 2.16
CA GLN A 55 -14.48 -9.92 2.14
C GLN A 55 -13.78 -10.39 3.42
N GLU A 56 -13.87 -11.70 3.70
CA GLU A 56 -13.14 -12.28 4.83
C GLU A 56 -11.64 -11.97 4.69
N PRO A 57 -10.97 -11.55 5.78
CA PRO A 57 -9.57 -11.18 5.70
C PRO A 57 -8.70 -12.35 5.27
N ASP A 58 -7.98 -12.19 4.15
CA ASP A 58 -6.89 -13.11 3.84
C ASP A 58 -5.65 -12.69 4.66
N GLN A 59 -4.94 -13.64 5.27
CA GLN A 59 -3.71 -13.32 6.00
C GLN A 59 -2.54 -13.00 5.05
N GLY A 60 -2.67 -13.32 3.76
CA GLY A 60 -1.63 -13.13 2.76
C GLY A 60 -1.33 -11.66 2.45
N ALA A 61 -2.32 -10.79 2.57
CA ALA A 61 -2.21 -9.35 2.36
C ALA A 61 -1.48 -8.63 3.49
N PHE A 62 -1.28 -9.28 4.64
CA PHE A 62 -0.68 -8.69 5.85
C PHE A 62 0.70 -9.28 6.22
N GLY A 63 1.11 -10.39 5.59
CA GLY A 63 2.40 -11.08 5.79
C GLY A 63 3.62 -10.32 5.26
#